data_AF-A0A952S0E8-F1
#
_entry.id   AF-A0A952S0E8-F1
#
_cell.length_a   1.000
_cell.length_b   1.000
_cell.length_c   1.000
_cell.angle_alpha   90.00
_cell.angle_beta   90.00
_cell.angle_gamma   90.00
#
_symmetry.space_group_name_H-M   'P 1'
#
loop_
_entity.id
_entity.type
_entity.pdbx_description
1 polymer ?
#
loop_
_entity_poly.entity_id
_entity_poly.type
_entity_poly.pdbx_seq_one_letter_code
_entity_poly.pdbx_strand_id
1 'polypeptide(L)'
;MSEFVQITRFPKHRDVDFYRMAERMYEGIWNNLLPQQVLSNGLSNRIETNVITPPDVPVPDCLTCGACCQGLICVGVRPADNVDPSLYWDVTTEAAEGEIVVDRYLRRDSETLACIALEGNIGERVNCTVYETRPKMCHHFDAGSDRCHAIRRAFGIEPFLTMSEMLEANEKLAAQSQGEDLSDTIRNAEIKEDEEKNRLTVTALMMDGTFREVHSYDPEEEVWMQFEFDGLRLSELDQKIRSKRVSPQKGLTRYL
;
A
#
# COMPACT_ATOMS: atom_id res chain seq x y z
N MET A 1 -17.23 -40.61 10.20
CA MET A 1 -15.91 -40.03 9.89
C MET A 1 -16.03 -38.55 10.19
N SER A 2 -15.51 -38.10 11.34
CA SER A 2 -15.52 -36.68 11.70
C SER A 2 -14.52 -35.97 10.81
N GLU A 3 -15.03 -35.15 9.88
CA GLU A 3 -14.22 -34.27 9.07
C GLU A 3 -13.62 -33.22 10.02
N PHE A 4 -12.30 -33.29 10.21
CA PHE A 4 -11.59 -32.30 11.00
C PHE A 4 -11.62 -30.98 10.23
N VAL A 5 -12.54 -30.09 10.60
CA VAL A 5 -12.50 -28.69 10.19
C VAL A 5 -11.26 -28.09 10.85
N GLN A 6 -10.16 -28.03 10.12
CA GLN A 6 -8.98 -27.31 10.55
C GLN A 6 -9.30 -25.81 10.43
N ILE A 7 -9.80 -25.21 11.52
CA ILE A 7 -10.04 -23.76 11.59
C ILE A 7 -8.66 -23.07 11.69
N THR A 8 -8.00 -22.86 10.55
CA THR A 8 -6.92 -21.88 10.47
C THR A 8 -7.54 -20.50 10.59
N ARG A 9 -7.56 -19.95 11.80
CA ARG A 9 -7.97 -18.56 12.06
C ARG A 9 -6.89 -17.62 11.54
N PHE A 10 -6.93 -17.31 10.25
CA PHE A 10 -6.22 -16.15 9.72
C PHE A 10 -6.87 -14.88 10.28
N PRO A 11 -6.09 -13.86 10.66
CA PRO A 11 -6.66 -12.64 11.22
C PRO A 11 -7.35 -11.85 10.10
N LYS A 12 -8.68 -11.81 10.16
CA LYS A 12 -9.55 -11.08 9.23
C LYS A 12 -10.10 -9.82 9.90
N HIS A 13 -10.24 -8.76 9.13
CA HIS A 13 -10.90 -7.54 9.54
C HIS A 13 -11.94 -7.16 8.48
N ARG A 14 -13.16 -6.80 8.89
CA ARG A 14 -14.07 -6.13 7.96
C ARG A 14 -13.44 -4.81 7.52
N ASP A 15 -13.63 -4.44 6.26
CA ASP A 15 -13.14 -3.23 5.62
C ASP A 15 -13.33 -1.96 6.47
N VAL A 16 -14.55 -1.71 6.94
CA VAL A 16 -14.91 -0.56 7.77
C VAL A 16 -14.13 -0.51 9.08
N ASP A 17 -13.84 -1.68 9.67
CA ASP A 17 -13.11 -1.80 10.92
C ASP A 17 -11.60 -1.69 10.68
N PHE A 18 -11.11 -2.26 9.58
CA PHE A 18 -9.73 -2.17 9.14
C PHE A 18 -9.32 -0.74 8.82
N TYR A 19 -10.06 -0.02 7.97
CA TYR A 19 -9.67 1.33 7.58
C TYR A 19 -9.74 2.31 8.76
N ARG A 20 -10.70 2.15 9.67
CA ARG A 20 -10.73 2.91 10.94
C ARG A 20 -9.53 2.59 11.84
N MET A 21 -9.08 1.34 11.87
CA MET A 21 -7.84 0.97 12.56
C MET A 21 -6.62 1.61 11.88
N ALA A 22 -6.52 1.52 10.55
CA ALA A 22 -5.43 2.08 9.76
C ALA A 22 -5.33 3.60 9.90
N GLU A 23 -6.45 4.33 9.91
CA GLU A 23 -6.50 5.77 10.17
C GLU A 23 -5.91 6.11 11.55
N ARG A 24 -6.30 5.39 12.60
CA ARG A 24 -5.74 5.58 13.95
C ARG A 24 -4.24 5.26 14.00
N MET A 25 -3.79 4.24 13.27
CA MET A 25 -2.36 3.95 13.14
C MET A 25 -1.62 5.10 12.43
N TYR A 26 -2.20 5.65 11.36
CA TYR A 26 -1.63 6.83 10.70
C TYR A 26 -1.52 7.99 11.68
N GLU A 27 -2.60 8.36 12.39
CA GLU A 27 -2.58 9.41 13.42
C GLU A 27 -1.51 9.16 14.49
N GLY A 28 -1.38 7.90 14.94
CA GLY A 28 -0.34 7.49 15.90
C GLY A 28 1.08 7.72 15.38
N ILE A 29 1.33 7.46 14.08
CA ILE A 29 2.61 7.79 13.45
C ILE A 29 2.83 9.29 13.47
N TRP A 30 1.85 10.09 13.03
CA TRP A 30 2.00 11.55 12.95
C TRP A 30 2.30 12.20 14.31
N ASN A 31 1.79 11.63 15.41
CA ASN A 31 2.09 12.11 16.76
C ASN A 31 3.53 11.80 17.22
N ASN A 32 4.15 10.76 16.65
CA ASN A 32 5.48 10.28 17.04
C ASN A 32 6.57 10.70 16.07
N LEU A 33 6.21 11.21 14.88
CA LEU A 33 7.14 11.69 13.88
C LEU A 33 7.38 13.19 14.01
N LEU A 34 8.58 13.57 13.60
CA LEU A 34 8.93 14.96 13.34
C LEU A 34 8.07 15.51 12.20
N PRO A 35 7.74 16.82 12.21
CA PRO A 35 6.91 17.43 11.18
C PRO A 35 7.46 17.20 9.78
N GLN A 36 6.58 16.84 8.85
CA GLN A 36 6.97 16.73 7.44
C GLN A 36 7.40 18.10 6.90
N GLN A 37 8.57 18.14 6.29
CA GLN A 37 9.13 19.34 5.68
C GLN A 37 8.73 19.50 4.21
N VAL A 38 8.43 18.39 3.55
CA VAL A 38 8.11 18.37 2.12
C VAL A 38 6.73 17.77 1.89
N LEU A 39 6.07 18.20 0.81
CA LEU A 39 4.81 17.63 0.37
C LEU A 39 4.95 16.12 0.17
N SER A 40 4.03 15.34 0.72
CA SER A 40 4.02 13.88 0.57
C SER A 40 3.59 13.42 -0.83
N ASN A 41 2.84 14.28 -1.52
CA ASN A 41 2.39 14.09 -2.90
C ASN A 41 3.55 14.39 -3.84
N GLY A 42 3.78 13.52 -4.82
CA GLY A 42 4.89 13.64 -5.76
C GLY A 42 6.22 13.04 -5.28
N LEU A 43 6.34 12.64 -4.01
CA LEU A 43 7.54 11.91 -3.56
C LEU A 43 7.62 10.55 -4.24
N SER A 44 8.70 10.36 -5.00
CA SER A 44 9.00 9.10 -5.66
C SER A 44 9.33 7.99 -4.66
N ASN A 45 8.92 6.76 -5.02
CA ASN A 45 9.35 5.52 -4.38
C ASN A 45 10.60 4.92 -5.04
N ARG A 46 11.09 5.50 -6.14
CA ARG A 46 12.14 4.97 -6.99
C ARG A 46 13.23 5.99 -7.18
N ILE A 47 14.50 5.58 -7.06
CA ILE A 47 15.64 6.51 -7.22
C ILE A 47 15.62 7.14 -8.62
N GLU A 48 15.27 6.34 -9.64
CA GLU A 48 15.29 6.75 -11.05
C GLU A 48 14.33 7.90 -11.38
N THR A 49 13.32 8.13 -10.53
CA THR A 49 12.35 9.22 -10.66
C THR A 49 12.38 10.19 -9.47
N ASN A 50 13.49 10.24 -8.73
CA ASN A 50 13.70 11.26 -7.72
C ASN A 50 13.65 12.66 -8.33
N VAL A 51 13.06 13.58 -7.56
CA VAL A 51 12.82 14.98 -7.91
C VAL A 51 13.61 15.90 -7.01
N ILE A 52 13.68 15.58 -5.71
CA ILE A 52 14.33 16.43 -4.70
C ILE A 52 15.63 15.86 -4.17
N THR A 53 15.81 14.53 -4.20
CA THR A 53 17.04 13.86 -3.77
C THR A 53 18.03 13.82 -4.94
N PRO A 54 19.22 14.43 -4.80
CA PRO A 54 20.24 14.37 -5.83
C PRO A 54 20.73 12.93 -6.10
N PRO A 55 21.13 12.60 -7.35
CA PRO A 55 21.53 11.25 -7.73
C PRO A 55 22.88 10.80 -7.12
N ASP A 56 23.68 11.73 -6.61
CA ASP A 56 24.96 11.47 -5.96
C ASP A 56 24.84 11.21 -4.45
N VAL A 57 23.64 11.34 -3.88
CA VAL A 57 23.40 10.99 -2.47
C VAL A 57 23.62 9.49 -2.28
N PRO A 58 24.46 9.06 -1.32
CA PRO A 58 24.66 7.66 -1.03
C PRO A 58 23.36 6.95 -0.64
N VAL A 59 23.11 5.79 -1.24
CA VAL A 59 21.95 4.96 -0.93
C VAL A 59 22.05 4.46 0.53
N PRO A 60 21.06 4.76 1.39
CA PRO A 60 21.08 4.28 2.78
C PRO A 60 21.00 2.75 2.89
N ASP A 61 21.69 2.19 3.88
CA ASP A 61 21.52 0.78 4.24
C ASP A 61 20.27 0.61 5.11
N CYS A 62 19.25 -0.08 4.57
CA CYS A 62 18.03 -0.38 5.29
C CYS A 62 18.26 -1.14 6.60
N LEU A 63 19.29 -1.97 6.69
CA LEU A 63 19.63 -2.76 7.89
C LEU A 63 20.10 -1.90 9.07
N THR A 64 20.38 -0.62 8.83
CA THR A 64 20.83 0.33 9.86
C THR A 64 19.71 1.23 10.38
N CYS A 65 18.53 1.26 9.74
CA CYS A 65 17.52 2.26 10.10
C CYS A 65 16.08 1.76 10.24
N GLY A 66 15.59 0.85 9.39
CA GLY A 66 14.20 0.35 9.46
C GLY A 66 13.06 1.37 9.29
N ALA A 67 13.35 2.66 9.05
CA ALA A 67 12.37 3.75 9.09
C ALA A 67 11.17 3.55 8.15
N CYS A 68 11.40 3.05 6.94
CA CYS A 68 10.32 2.83 5.96
C CYS A 68 9.43 1.63 6.36
N CYS A 69 10.02 0.59 6.97
CA CYS A 69 9.27 -0.54 7.50
C CYS A 69 8.41 -0.16 8.70
N GLN A 70 8.75 0.95 9.39
CA GLN A 70 7.99 1.53 10.48
C GLN A 70 6.94 2.56 10.00
N GLY A 71 7.28 3.37 9.00
CA GLY A 71 6.43 4.48 8.53
C GLY A 71 5.36 4.11 7.49
N LEU A 72 5.52 3.01 6.75
CA LEU A 72 4.57 2.60 5.71
C LEU A 72 3.63 1.52 6.23
N ILE A 73 2.42 1.89 6.68
CA ILE A 73 1.53 0.96 7.38
C ILE A 73 0.66 0.07 6.49
N CYS A 74 0.33 0.53 5.27
CA CYS A 74 -0.51 -0.22 4.33
C CYS A 74 0.34 -0.84 3.22
N VAL A 75 1.15 -1.86 3.55
CA VAL A 75 1.90 -2.61 2.54
C VAL A 75 1.03 -3.75 2.00
N GLY A 76 0.46 -3.54 0.80
CA GLY A 76 -0.42 -4.48 0.14
C GLY A 76 0.28 -5.80 -0.23
N VAL A 77 -0.40 -6.92 0.00
CA VAL A 77 0.03 -8.27 -0.36
C VAL A 77 -0.87 -8.78 -1.48
N ARG A 78 -0.29 -9.15 -2.62
CA ARG A 78 -1.03 -9.64 -3.78
C ARG A 78 -1.21 -11.16 -3.68
N PRO A 79 -2.23 -11.75 -4.31
CA PRO A 79 -2.38 -13.21 -4.37
C PRO A 79 -1.16 -13.96 -4.92
N ALA A 80 -0.39 -13.32 -5.79
CA ALA A 80 0.84 -13.89 -6.37
C ALA A 80 2.09 -13.69 -5.50
N ASP A 81 2.02 -12.91 -4.41
CA ASP A 81 3.14 -12.75 -3.49
C ASP A 81 3.23 -13.99 -2.58
N ASN A 82 4.44 -14.54 -2.43
CA ASN A 82 4.69 -15.71 -1.59
C ASN A 82 4.91 -15.33 -0.12
N VAL A 83 3.92 -14.69 0.50
CA VAL A 83 3.99 -14.25 1.91
C VAL A 83 3.24 -15.25 2.79
N ASP A 84 3.83 -15.61 3.93
CA ASP A 84 3.17 -16.46 4.93
C ASP A 84 1.84 -15.82 5.40
N PRO A 85 0.71 -16.54 5.33
CA PRO A 85 -0.60 -16.03 5.74
C PRO A 85 -0.71 -15.54 7.19
N SER A 86 0.18 -15.97 8.09
CA SER A 86 0.25 -15.45 9.46
C SER A 86 0.75 -13.99 9.53
N LEU A 87 1.36 -13.50 8.44
CA LEU A 87 2.01 -12.21 8.36
C LEU A 87 1.17 -11.08 7.78
N TYR A 88 -0.01 -11.39 7.22
CA TYR A 88 -0.92 -10.39 6.67
C TYR A 88 -2.30 -10.47 7.32
N TRP A 89 -3.02 -9.35 7.24
CA TRP A 89 -4.46 -9.28 7.50
C TRP A 89 -5.21 -9.45 6.19
N ASP A 90 -6.22 -10.31 6.17
CA ASP A 90 -7.26 -10.25 5.15
C ASP A 90 -8.24 -9.15 5.53
N VAL A 91 -8.56 -8.27 4.58
CA VAL A 91 -9.62 -7.28 4.70
C VAL A 91 -10.81 -7.79 3.93
N THR A 92 -11.96 -7.89 4.58
CA THR A 92 -13.17 -8.48 4.01
C THR A 92 -14.32 -7.49 3.90
N THR A 93 -15.21 -7.71 2.94
CA THR A 93 -16.51 -7.04 2.87
C THR A 93 -17.63 -8.07 2.78
N GLU A 94 -18.84 -7.66 3.17
CA GLU A 94 -20.02 -8.52 3.16
C GLU A 94 -20.53 -8.75 1.73
N ALA A 95 -20.96 -9.98 1.46
CA ALA A 95 -21.51 -10.46 0.19
C ALA A 95 -22.73 -11.37 0.46
N ALA A 96 -23.59 -11.56 -0.54
CA ALA A 96 -24.79 -12.38 -0.48
C ALA A 96 -24.51 -13.83 -0.06
N GLU A 97 -23.35 -14.37 -0.47
CA GLU A 97 -22.90 -15.74 -0.15
C GLU A 97 -21.72 -15.78 0.84
N GLY A 98 -21.58 -14.77 1.73
CA GLY A 98 -20.60 -14.77 2.82
C GLY A 98 -19.69 -13.55 2.84
N GLU A 99 -18.40 -13.75 3.09
CA GLU A 99 -17.40 -12.67 3.06
C GLU A 99 -16.43 -12.87 1.89
N ILE A 100 -16.10 -11.78 1.21
CA ILE A 100 -15.06 -11.75 0.17
C ILE A 100 -13.85 -10.97 0.67
N VAL A 101 -12.65 -11.39 0.28
CA VAL A 101 -11.42 -10.64 0.57
C VAL A 101 -11.24 -9.54 -0.48
N VAL A 102 -11.20 -8.30 -0.03
CA VAL A 102 -11.05 -7.11 -0.89
C VAL A 102 -9.68 -6.48 -0.81
N ASP A 103 -8.91 -6.75 0.26
CA ASP A 103 -7.50 -6.35 0.36
C ASP A 103 -6.72 -7.33 1.25
N ARG A 104 -5.40 -7.30 1.13
CA ARG A 104 -4.47 -7.89 2.10
C ARG A 104 -3.35 -6.93 2.41
N TYR A 105 -3.02 -6.78 3.69
CA TYR A 105 -1.92 -5.92 4.13
C TYR A 105 -1.01 -6.65 5.10
N LEU A 106 0.31 -6.47 4.97
CA LEU A 106 1.24 -6.94 6.00
C LEU A 106 0.84 -6.37 7.35
N ARG A 107 0.79 -7.24 8.37
CA ARG A 107 0.37 -6.85 9.71
C ARG A 107 1.37 -5.87 10.32
N ARG A 108 0.83 -5.05 11.20
CA ARG A 108 1.56 -4.09 12.01
C ARG A 108 1.48 -4.46 13.48
N ASP A 109 2.59 -4.25 14.18
CA ASP A 109 2.59 -4.27 15.64
C ASP A 109 1.73 -3.11 16.17
N SER A 110 0.86 -3.37 17.15
CA SER A 110 -0.14 -2.39 17.58
C SER A 110 0.42 -1.25 18.42
N GLU A 111 1.60 -1.43 19.03
CA GLU A 111 2.22 -0.43 19.90
C GLU A 111 3.24 0.39 19.13
N THR A 112 4.15 -0.31 18.46
CA THR A 112 5.21 0.32 17.70
C THR A 112 4.71 0.79 16.34
N LEU A 113 3.67 0.17 15.76
CA LEU A 113 3.25 0.39 14.36
C LEU A 113 4.26 -0.15 13.32
N ALA A 114 5.28 -0.90 13.74
CA ALA A 114 6.24 -1.57 12.86
C ALA A 114 5.58 -2.66 12.02
N CYS A 115 6.16 -3.01 10.87
CA CYS A 115 5.83 -4.28 10.24
C CYS A 115 6.19 -5.43 11.18
N ILE A 116 5.32 -6.43 11.35
CA ILE A 116 5.60 -7.55 12.27
C ILE A 116 6.77 -8.44 11.83
N ALA A 117 7.20 -8.33 10.57
CA ALA A 117 8.37 -9.03 10.05
C ALA A 117 9.68 -8.23 10.26
N LEU A 118 9.61 -7.06 10.89
CA LEU A 118 10.76 -6.24 11.23
C LEU A 118 11.25 -6.60 12.62
N GLU A 119 12.51 -7.02 12.71
CA GLU A 119 13.21 -7.26 13.97
C GLU A 119 14.27 -6.20 14.21
N GLY A 120 14.58 -5.93 15.48
CA GLY A 120 15.61 -4.97 15.90
C GLY A 120 15.06 -3.59 16.25
N ASN A 121 15.95 -2.61 16.31
CA ASN A 121 15.64 -1.25 16.74
C ASN A 121 15.75 -0.28 15.58
N ILE A 122 14.70 0.53 15.38
CA ILE A 122 14.68 1.61 14.39
C ILE A 122 15.83 2.59 14.66
N GLY A 123 16.53 2.98 13.60
CA GLY A 123 17.68 3.91 13.66
C GLY A 123 19.00 3.30 14.13
N GLU A 124 19.01 2.03 14.56
CA GLU A 124 20.23 1.35 15.04
C GLU A 124 20.60 0.17 14.14
N ARG A 125 19.81 -0.90 14.23
CA ARG A 125 20.02 -2.15 13.49
C ARG A 125 18.72 -2.90 13.40
N VAL A 126 18.34 -3.26 12.19
CA VAL A 126 17.12 -4.01 11.90
C VAL A 126 17.38 -5.18 10.97
N ASN A 127 16.44 -6.12 10.93
CA ASN A 127 16.40 -7.23 10.01
C ASN A 127 14.96 -7.46 9.53
N CYS A 128 14.77 -7.85 8.27
CA CYS A 128 13.48 -8.27 7.76
C CYS A 128 13.45 -9.79 7.69
N THR A 129 12.60 -10.43 8.48
CA THR A 129 12.53 -11.90 8.56
C THR A 129 11.97 -12.56 7.29
N VAL A 130 11.36 -11.76 6.40
CA VAL A 130 10.82 -12.18 5.11
C VAL A 130 11.55 -11.55 3.92
N TYR A 131 12.80 -11.12 4.07
CA TYR A 131 13.50 -10.33 3.04
C TYR A 131 13.43 -10.92 1.62
N GLU A 132 13.61 -12.25 1.51
CA GLU A 132 13.58 -13.00 0.25
C GLU A 132 12.16 -13.22 -0.31
N THR A 133 11.15 -13.22 0.56
CA THR A 133 9.75 -13.47 0.22
C THR A 133 8.91 -12.20 0.39
N ARG A 134 9.53 -11.03 0.29
CA ARG A 134 8.86 -9.74 0.45
C ARG A 134 7.77 -9.59 -0.62
N PRO A 135 6.61 -8.99 -0.28
CA PRO A 135 5.59 -8.72 -1.28
C PRO A 135 6.12 -7.73 -2.31
N LYS A 136 5.56 -7.76 -3.52
CA LYS A 136 5.97 -6.90 -4.64
C LYS A 136 5.98 -5.41 -4.28
N MET A 137 5.07 -4.96 -3.40
CA MET A 137 5.04 -3.59 -2.90
C MET A 137 6.34 -3.18 -2.17
N CYS A 138 6.94 -4.08 -1.37
CA CYS A 138 8.21 -3.81 -0.72
C CYS A 138 9.38 -3.72 -1.71
N HIS A 139 9.32 -4.45 -2.84
CA HIS A 139 10.32 -4.38 -3.90
C HIS A 139 10.18 -3.13 -4.78
N HIS A 140 9.01 -2.51 -4.81
CA HIS A 140 8.74 -1.28 -5.57
C HIS A 140 9.14 0.00 -4.81
N PHE A 141 9.87 -0.15 -3.71
CA PHE A 141 10.37 0.93 -2.88
C PHE A 141 11.88 0.86 -2.77
N ASP A 142 12.57 1.86 -3.31
CA ASP A 142 14.02 1.95 -3.29
C ASP A 142 14.50 2.71 -2.06
N ALA A 143 15.51 2.15 -1.38
CA ALA A 143 16.29 2.91 -0.42
C ALA A 143 16.95 4.10 -1.14
N GLY A 144 16.89 5.31 -0.57
CA GLY A 144 17.43 6.51 -1.21
C GLY A 144 16.47 7.20 -2.20
N SER A 145 15.24 6.71 -2.34
CA SER A 145 14.18 7.46 -3.01
C SER A 145 13.79 8.73 -2.23
N ASP A 146 13.12 9.68 -2.87
CA ASP A 146 12.59 10.88 -2.22
C ASP A 146 11.72 10.56 -1.01
N ARG A 147 10.85 9.54 -1.14
CA ARG A 147 10.02 9.07 -0.03
C ARG A 147 10.87 8.44 1.07
N CYS A 148 11.93 7.71 0.73
CA CYS A 148 12.86 7.15 1.72
C CYS A 148 13.49 8.24 2.58
N HIS A 149 14.04 9.29 1.96
CA HIS A 149 14.67 10.41 2.66
C HIS A 149 13.65 11.23 3.47
N ALA A 150 12.46 11.46 2.92
CA ALA A 150 11.39 12.15 3.66
C ALA A 150 10.97 11.39 4.93
N ILE A 151 10.82 10.06 4.84
CA ILE A 151 10.53 9.21 5.99
C ILE A 151 11.70 9.26 6.99
N ARG A 152 12.95 9.11 6.55
CA ARG A 152 14.12 9.15 7.44
C ARG A 152 14.24 10.47 8.20
N ARG A 153 13.93 11.60 7.58
CA ARG A 153 13.84 12.91 8.26
C ARG A 153 12.71 12.95 9.28
N ALA A 154 11.53 12.43 8.93
CA ALA A 154 10.39 12.35 9.86
C ALA A 154 10.69 11.48 11.09
N PHE A 155 11.56 10.47 10.95
CA PHE A 155 12.06 9.65 12.07
C PHE A 155 13.31 10.22 12.77
N GLY A 156 13.84 11.36 12.32
CA GLY A 156 15.03 11.99 12.91
C GLY A 156 16.34 11.26 12.64
N ILE A 157 16.34 10.30 11.70
CA ILE A 157 17.52 9.57 11.26
C ILE A 157 18.37 10.44 10.33
N GLU A 158 17.73 11.35 9.61
CA GLU A 158 18.38 12.37 8.81
C GLU A 158 18.11 13.76 9.37
N PRO A 159 19.06 14.70 9.21
CA PRO A 159 18.84 16.07 9.61
C PRO A 159 17.68 16.68 8.80
N PHE A 160 17.02 17.66 9.43
CA PHE A 160 16.05 18.48 8.75
C PHE A 160 16.72 19.27 7.61
N LEU A 161 15.96 19.47 6.53
CA LEU A 161 16.28 20.47 5.52
C LEU A 161 16.30 21.86 6.17
N THR A 162 17.23 22.69 5.74
CA THR A 162 17.18 24.14 6.02
C THR A 162 15.93 24.74 5.38
N MET A 163 15.53 25.92 5.83
CA MET A 163 14.37 26.63 5.25
C MET A 163 14.50 26.82 3.73
N SER A 164 15.71 27.10 3.25
CA SER A 164 15.98 27.29 1.82
C SER A 164 15.83 25.98 1.04
N GLU A 165 16.44 24.90 1.52
CA GLU A 165 16.35 23.58 0.87
C GLU A 165 14.91 23.06 0.88
N MET A 166 14.18 23.29 1.98
CA MET A 166 12.78 22.91 2.10
C MET A 166 11.89 23.66 1.10
N LEU A 167 12.10 24.97 0.92
CA LEU A 167 11.35 25.77 -0.04
C LEU A 167 11.64 25.29 -1.48
N GLU A 168 12.92 25.13 -1.83
CA GLU A 168 13.34 24.65 -3.15
C GLU A 168 12.78 23.25 -3.46
N ALA A 169 12.83 22.33 -2.48
CA ALA A 169 12.29 20.98 -2.63
C ALA A 169 10.77 21.02 -2.91
N ASN A 170 10.03 21.83 -2.16
CA ASN A 170 8.59 21.95 -2.35
C ASN A 170 8.23 22.65 -3.67
N GLU A 171 9.02 23.61 -4.14
CA GLU A 171 8.85 24.21 -5.47
C GLU A 171 9.04 23.18 -6.58
N LYS A 172 10.07 22.31 -6.49
CA LYS A 172 10.29 21.22 -7.45
C LYS A 172 9.14 20.22 -7.48
N LEU A 173 8.65 19.79 -6.31
CA LEU A 173 7.51 18.87 -6.19
C LEU A 173 6.22 19.50 -6.74
N ALA A 174 6.00 20.78 -6.44
CA ALA A 174 4.86 21.51 -6.97
C ALA A 174 4.94 21.64 -8.50
N ALA A 175 6.12 21.93 -9.06
CA ALA A 175 6.33 22.04 -10.49
C ALA A 175 6.11 20.72 -11.23
N GLN A 176 6.50 19.59 -10.64
CA GLN A 176 6.19 18.24 -11.18
C GLN A 176 4.67 18.00 -11.23
N SER A 177 3.95 18.51 -10.25
CA SER A 177 2.49 18.34 -10.14
C SER A 177 1.70 19.33 -11.00
N GLN A 178 2.31 20.44 -11.44
CA GLN A 178 1.65 21.48 -12.22
C GLN A 178 1.59 21.10 -13.71
N GLY A 179 0.37 20.76 -14.17
CA GLY A 179 0.08 20.49 -15.58
C GLY A 179 -0.36 19.06 -15.87
N GLU A 180 -0.29 18.16 -14.90
CA GLU A 180 -0.92 16.85 -15.03
C GLU A 180 -2.42 16.98 -14.78
N ASP A 181 -3.22 16.71 -15.81
CA ASP A 181 -4.64 16.41 -15.62
C ASP A 181 -4.74 15.08 -14.88
N LEU A 182 -5.11 15.14 -13.61
CA LEU A 182 -5.30 13.97 -12.74
C LEU A 182 -6.76 13.52 -12.69
N SER A 183 -7.67 14.13 -13.47
CA SER A 183 -9.10 13.78 -13.46
C SER A 183 -9.37 12.34 -13.89
N ASP A 184 -8.44 11.72 -14.63
CA ASP A 184 -8.47 10.31 -15.02
C ASP A 184 -7.67 9.39 -14.07
N THR A 185 -7.13 9.91 -12.97
CA THR A 185 -6.33 9.15 -12.01
C THR A 185 -7.19 8.71 -10.83
N ILE A 186 -7.10 7.42 -10.51
CA ILE A 186 -7.82 6.79 -9.40
C ILE A 186 -7.13 7.15 -8.09
N ARG A 187 -7.87 7.72 -7.14
CA ARG A 187 -7.40 7.98 -5.79
C ARG A 187 -7.42 6.71 -4.95
N ASN A 188 -8.58 6.05 -4.90
CA ASN A 188 -8.77 4.73 -4.32
C ASN A 188 -9.97 4.02 -4.97
N ALA A 189 -10.14 2.74 -4.70
CA ALA A 189 -11.25 1.96 -5.20
C ALA A 189 -11.95 1.16 -4.10
N GLU A 190 -13.23 0.88 -4.33
CA GLU A 190 -14.06 0.03 -3.49
C GLU A 190 -14.60 -1.13 -4.35
N ILE A 191 -14.49 -2.35 -3.82
CA ILE A 191 -15.03 -3.57 -4.44
C ILE A 191 -16.29 -3.96 -3.66
N LYS A 192 -17.41 -4.07 -4.36
CA LYS A 192 -18.69 -4.53 -3.80
C LYS A 192 -19.35 -5.55 -4.69
N GLU A 193 -20.19 -6.40 -4.11
CA GLU A 193 -21.05 -7.28 -4.89
C GLU A 193 -22.21 -6.49 -5.54
N ASP A 194 -22.46 -6.79 -6.80
CA ASP A 194 -23.68 -6.40 -7.51
C ASP A 194 -24.74 -7.47 -7.22
N GLU A 195 -25.66 -7.15 -6.31
CA GLU A 195 -26.74 -8.03 -5.83
C GLU A 195 -27.61 -8.58 -6.97
N GLU A 196 -27.68 -7.89 -8.11
CA GLU A 196 -28.51 -8.31 -9.24
C GLU A 196 -27.80 -9.28 -10.21
N LYS A 197 -26.46 -9.35 -10.17
CA LYS A 197 -25.68 -9.98 -11.26
C LYS A 197 -24.72 -11.09 -10.83
N ASN A 198 -24.59 -11.40 -9.53
CA ASN A 198 -23.55 -12.32 -9.01
C ASN A 198 -22.15 -11.94 -9.56
N ARG A 199 -21.86 -10.64 -9.54
CA ARG A 199 -20.60 -10.05 -10.02
C ARG A 199 -20.05 -9.13 -8.96
N LEU A 200 -18.74 -8.89 -9.02
CA LEU A 200 -18.11 -7.83 -8.23
C LEU A 200 -17.90 -6.60 -9.11
N THR A 201 -18.19 -5.44 -8.55
CA THR A 201 -18.06 -4.14 -9.19
C THR A 201 -17.01 -3.32 -8.48
N VAL A 202 -16.13 -2.69 -9.26
CA VAL A 202 -15.08 -1.80 -8.78
C VAL A 202 -15.52 -0.36 -9.02
N THR A 203 -15.75 0.37 -7.94
CA THR A 203 -16.05 1.80 -7.97
C THR A 203 -14.82 2.58 -7.54
N ALA A 204 -14.26 3.37 -8.45
CA ALA A 204 -13.13 4.24 -8.17
C ALA A 204 -13.61 5.62 -7.68
N LEU A 205 -12.99 6.12 -6.61
CA LEU A 205 -12.95 7.55 -6.31
C LEU A 205 -11.78 8.14 -7.11
N MET A 206 -12.08 9.08 -7.99
CA MET A 206 -11.09 9.78 -8.80
C MET A 206 -10.43 10.92 -8.00
N MET A 207 -9.26 11.39 -8.43
CA MET A 207 -8.56 12.52 -7.78
C MET A 207 -9.35 13.84 -7.85
N ASP A 208 -10.27 13.99 -8.81
CA ASP A 208 -11.20 15.13 -8.90
C ASP A 208 -12.41 15.04 -7.94
N GLY A 209 -12.50 13.95 -7.17
CA GLY A 209 -13.58 13.69 -6.22
C GLY A 209 -14.81 13.02 -6.82
N THR A 210 -14.83 12.73 -8.12
CA THR A 210 -15.92 11.99 -8.76
C THR A 210 -15.82 10.49 -8.49
N PHE A 211 -16.95 9.80 -8.46
CA PHE A 211 -17.02 8.34 -8.40
C PHE A 211 -17.32 7.77 -9.79
N ARG A 212 -16.63 6.70 -10.17
CA ARG A 212 -16.84 6.01 -11.45
C ARG A 212 -16.79 4.50 -11.25
N GLU A 213 -17.75 3.79 -11.82
CA GLU A 213 -17.60 2.36 -12.03
C GLU A 213 -16.55 2.13 -13.11
N VAL A 214 -15.47 1.42 -12.77
CA VAL A 214 -14.31 1.25 -13.67
C VAL A 214 -14.11 -0.19 -14.11
N HIS A 215 -14.69 -1.16 -13.40
CA HIS A 215 -14.60 -2.58 -13.76
C HIS A 215 -15.74 -3.38 -13.13
N SER A 216 -16.15 -4.44 -13.82
CA SER A 216 -17.07 -5.44 -13.29
C SER A 216 -16.61 -6.83 -13.71
N TYR A 217 -16.47 -7.75 -12.77
CA TYR A 217 -15.88 -9.06 -12.99
C TYR A 217 -16.63 -10.19 -12.29
N ASP A 218 -16.42 -11.41 -12.77
CA ASP A 218 -16.89 -12.63 -12.12
C ASP A 218 -15.82 -13.06 -11.08
N PRO A 219 -16.15 -13.15 -9.78
CA PRO A 219 -15.18 -13.52 -8.74
C PRO A 219 -14.62 -14.95 -8.87
N GLU A 220 -15.23 -15.81 -9.69
CA GLU A 220 -14.72 -17.16 -10.00
C GLU A 220 -13.63 -17.15 -11.10
N GLU A 221 -13.61 -16.10 -11.93
CA GLU A 221 -12.70 -15.97 -13.07
C GLU A 221 -11.54 -14.99 -12.80
N GLU A 222 -11.81 -13.92 -12.05
CA GLU A 222 -10.85 -12.88 -11.73
C GLU A 222 -10.84 -12.58 -10.21
N VAL A 223 -9.66 -12.29 -9.66
CA VAL A 223 -9.49 -11.83 -8.26
C VAL A 223 -8.77 -10.50 -8.27
N TRP A 224 -9.31 -9.50 -7.58
CA TRP A 224 -8.71 -8.17 -7.46
C TRP A 224 -8.64 -7.72 -6.01
N MET A 225 -7.59 -6.96 -5.68
CA MET A 225 -7.54 -6.21 -4.43
C MET A 225 -7.80 -4.73 -4.71
N GLN A 226 -8.47 -4.01 -3.80
CA GLN A 226 -8.82 -2.60 -3.95
C GLN A 226 -7.57 -1.73 -4.14
N PHE A 227 -6.50 -1.98 -3.37
CA PHE A 227 -5.25 -1.23 -3.52
C PHE A 227 -4.59 -1.40 -4.89
N GLU A 228 -4.98 -2.40 -5.71
CA GLU A 228 -4.41 -2.58 -7.05
C GLU A 228 -4.84 -1.49 -8.03
N PHE A 229 -5.87 -0.70 -7.70
CA PHE A 229 -6.39 0.37 -8.54
C PHE A 229 -5.83 1.74 -8.15
N ASP A 230 -5.37 1.90 -6.91
CA ASP A 230 -4.84 3.16 -6.37
C ASP A 230 -3.71 3.73 -7.23
N GLY A 231 -3.86 5.01 -7.62
CA GLY A 231 -2.87 5.75 -8.41
C GLY A 231 -2.83 5.42 -9.90
N LEU A 232 -3.61 4.45 -10.39
CA LEU A 232 -3.68 4.16 -11.83
C LEU A 232 -4.47 5.21 -12.58
N ARG A 233 -4.00 5.57 -13.78
CA ARG A 233 -4.85 6.25 -14.78
C ARG A 233 -5.83 5.26 -15.40
N LEU A 234 -6.98 5.75 -15.88
CA LEU A 234 -7.99 4.91 -16.55
C LEU A 234 -7.40 4.13 -17.75
N SER A 235 -6.47 4.74 -18.49
CA SER A 235 -5.78 4.08 -19.62
C SER A 235 -4.86 2.93 -19.19
N GLU A 236 -4.17 3.07 -18.06
CA GLU A 236 -3.32 2.03 -17.48
C GLU A 236 -4.16 0.90 -16.88
N LEU A 237 -5.31 1.25 -16.29
CA LEU A 237 -6.27 0.29 -15.79
C LEU A 237 -6.79 -0.63 -16.90
N ASP A 238 -7.17 -0.06 -18.05
CA ASP A 238 -7.62 -0.84 -19.21
C ASP A 238 -6.57 -1.87 -19.65
N GLN A 239 -5.30 -1.46 -19.68
CA GLN A 239 -4.20 -2.36 -20.01
C GLN A 239 -4.04 -3.46 -18.95
N LYS A 240 -4.14 -3.10 -17.67
CA LYS A 240 -4.01 -4.04 -16.54
C LYS A 240 -5.11 -5.09 -16.58
N ILE A 241 -6.36 -4.69 -16.77
CA ILE A 241 -7.51 -5.60 -16.89
C ILE A 241 -7.30 -6.59 -18.05
N ARG A 242 -6.90 -6.09 -19.23
CA ARG A 242 -6.61 -6.94 -20.39
C ARG A 242 -5.51 -7.97 -20.09
N SER A 243 -4.44 -7.55 -19.43
CA SER A 243 -3.33 -8.46 -19.08
C SER A 243 -3.76 -9.58 -18.12
N LYS A 244 -4.65 -9.28 -17.17
CA LYS A 244 -5.11 -10.25 -16.17
C LYS A 244 -6.07 -11.27 -16.77
N ARG A 245 -6.92 -10.87 -17.73
CA ARG A 245 -7.77 -11.80 -18.49
C ARG A 245 -6.99 -12.81 -19.33
N VAL A 246 -5.78 -12.46 -19.76
CA VAL A 246 -4.90 -13.35 -20.55
C VAL A 246 -4.16 -14.37 -19.66
N SER A 247 -3.96 -14.06 -18.38
CA SER A 247 -3.27 -14.93 -17.41
C SER A 247 -4.03 -14.93 -16.07
N PRO A 248 -5.15 -15.68 -15.97
CA PRO A 248 -6.03 -15.63 -14.81
C PRO A 248 -5.31 -16.18 -13.57
N GLN A 249 -5.31 -15.40 -12.49
CA GLN A 249 -4.90 -15.86 -11.17
C GLN A 249 -6.08 -16.61 -10.56
N LYS A 250 -6.03 -17.95 -10.58
CA LYS A 250 -7.01 -18.79 -9.87
C LYS A 250 -6.64 -18.87 -8.38
N GLY A 251 -7.51 -18.42 -7.48
CA GLY A 251 -7.28 -18.60 -6.04
C GLY A 251 -8.37 -18.01 -5.13
N LEU A 252 -9.16 -18.91 -4.52
CA LEU A 252 -9.93 -18.81 -3.26
C LEU A 252 -10.38 -17.39 -2.85
N THR A 253 -11.40 -16.86 -3.54
CA THR A 253 -12.01 -15.55 -3.23
C THR A 253 -13.10 -15.64 -2.16
N ARG A 254 -13.73 -16.82 -2.00
CA ARG A 254 -14.85 -17.04 -1.08
C ARG A 254 -14.44 -17.98 0.06
N TYR A 255 -14.64 -17.53 1.29
CA TYR A 255 -14.62 -18.39 2.46
C TYR A 255 -16.07 -18.62 2.89
N LEU A 256 -16.50 -19.89 2.91
CA LEU A 256 -17.76 -20.33 3.50
C LEU A 256 -17.76 -20.11 5.02
#